data_AF-A0A8C2S6S0-F1
#
_entry.id   AF-A0A8C2S6S0-F1
#
_cell.length_a   1.000
_cell.length_b   1.000
_cell.length_c   1.000
_cell.angle_alpha   90.00
_cell.angle_beta   90.00
_cell.angle_gamma   90.00
#
_symmetry.space_group_name_H-M   'P 1'
#
loop_
_entity.id
_entity.type
_entity.pdbx_description
1 polymer ?
#
loop_
_entity_poly.entity_id
_entity_poly.type
_entity_poly.pdbx_seq_one_letter_code
_entity_poly.pdbx_strand_id
1 'polypeptide(L)'
;MCIIFFKFDPRPASKNAYRLILAANRDEFYHRPARAADFWGSNNEVLSGLDMEEGKEGGTWLGISTRGKLAALTNYLQPRLNHDARGRGTYGLSNALLETPWRKLCFGKQLFLEAVERGRELPREALVAQLLDVLSNDEAQLPDPAIEAQGREYVRPILSKYAAVCVRCPDYGTRTNTVILVDADGHVTFTERSMLGSDPTRWEAVTHEFRLQS
;
A
#
# COMPACT_ATOMS: atom_id res chain seq x y z
N MET A 1 0.46 -11.55 -1.78
CA MET A 1 1.36 -10.65 -2.51
C MET A 1 0.89 -9.22 -2.36
N CYS A 2 1.71 -8.40 -1.69
CA CYS A 2 1.54 -6.95 -1.50
C CYS A 2 1.03 -6.24 -2.75
N ILE A 3 0.21 -5.22 -2.54
CA ILE A 3 -0.40 -4.41 -3.58
C ILE A 3 -0.38 -2.93 -3.16
N ILE A 4 -0.14 -2.03 -4.09
CA ILE A 4 -0.04 -0.60 -3.88
C ILE A 4 -0.83 0.11 -4.97
N PHE A 5 -1.69 1.06 -4.57
CA PHE A 5 -2.34 2.01 -5.45
C PHE A 5 -1.86 3.39 -5.10
N PHE A 6 -1.55 4.22 -6.11
CA PHE A 6 -1.23 5.61 -5.84
C PHE A 6 -1.68 6.53 -6.97
N LYS A 7 -2.13 7.73 -6.59
CA LYS A 7 -2.37 8.86 -7.47
C LYS A 7 -1.35 9.93 -7.14
N PHE A 8 -0.63 10.39 -8.15
CA PHE A 8 0.38 11.42 -7.99
C PHE A 8 0.16 12.58 -8.97
N ASP A 9 0.07 13.78 -8.42
CA ASP A 9 -0.04 15.04 -9.15
C ASP A 9 0.77 16.15 -8.42
N PRO A 10 2.00 16.45 -8.83
CA PRO A 10 2.85 17.39 -8.09
C PRO A 10 2.42 18.86 -8.21
N ARG A 11 1.39 19.18 -9.02
CA ARG A 11 0.82 20.53 -9.11
C ARG A 11 -0.70 20.43 -9.23
N PRO A 12 -1.40 20.06 -8.13
CA PRO A 12 -2.83 19.88 -8.20
C PRO A 12 -3.54 21.24 -8.33
N ALA A 13 -4.64 21.28 -9.08
CA ALA A 13 -5.29 22.54 -9.48
C ALA A 13 -6.24 23.14 -8.40
N SER A 14 -6.55 22.40 -7.33
CA SER A 14 -7.51 22.82 -6.28
C SER A 14 -6.85 22.86 -4.91
N LYS A 15 -7.33 23.75 -4.04
CA LYS A 15 -6.84 23.93 -2.67
C LYS A 15 -7.03 22.69 -1.79
N ASN A 16 -8.07 21.88 -2.07
CA ASN A 16 -8.35 20.64 -1.33
C ASN A 16 -7.82 19.39 -2.04
N ALA A 17 -6.92 19.56 -3.01
CA ALA A 17 -6.39 18.45 -3.77
C ALA A 17 -5.06 17.94 -3.20
N TYR A 18 -4.82 16.65 -3.44
CA TYR A 18 -3.64 15.95 -2.94
C TYR A 18 -2.55 15.88 -4.01
N ARG A 19 -1.30 16.12 -3.59
CA ARG A 19 -0.10 15.82 -4.38
C ARG A 19 0.13 14.33 -4.50
N LEU A 20 -0.17 13.58 -3.43
CA LEU A 20 -0.08 12.13 -3.37
C LEU A 20 -1.27 11.58 -2.58
N ILE A 21 -1.89 10.55 -3.14
CA ILE A 21 -2.77 9.63 -2.40
C ILE A 21 -2.18 8.26 -2.63
N LEU A 22 -1.81 7.54 -1.58
CA LEU A 22 -1.26 6.19 -1.66
C LEU A 22 -2.02 5.29 -0.69
N ALA A 23 -2.34 4.07 -1.14
CA ALA A 23 -2.96 3.02 -0.37
C ALA A 23 -2.21 1.70 -0.64
N ALA A 24 -1.72 1.03 0.39
CA ALA A 24 -0.86 -0.15 0.25
C ALA A 24 -1.18 -1.26 1.25
N ASN A 25 -1.07 -2.50 0.79
CA ASN A 25 -1.09 -3.71 1.62
C ASN A 25 0.31 -4.30 1.72
N ARG A 26 0.72 -4.61 2.95
CA ARG A 26 1.79 -5.56 3.24
C ARG A 26 1.18 -6.93 3.52
N ASP A 27 1.49 -7.88 2.65
CA ASP A 27 1.16 -9.28 2.87
C ASP A 27 2.38 -10.01 3.45
N GLU A 28 2.20 -10.69 4.58
CA GLU A 28 3.27 -11.39 5.27
C GLU A 28 2.71 -12.54 6.12
N PHE A 29 3.58 -13.47 6.53
CA PHE A 29 3.26 -14.49 7.53
C PHE A 29 2.71 -13.88 8.81
N TYR A 30 1.63 -14.43 9.38
CA TYR A 30 0.96 -13.89 10.57
C TYR A 30 1.78 -13.95 11.86
N HIS A 31 2.80 -14.79 11.92
CA HIS A 31 3.69 -14.88 13.08
C HIS A 31 4.88 -13.91 13.03
N ARG A 32 5.21 -13.36 11.85
CA ARG A 32 6.38 -12.48 11.68
C ARG A 32 6.23 -11.14 12.40
N PRO A 33 6.93 -10.87 13.50
CA PRO A 33 6.68 -9.66 14.28
C PRO A 33 7.01 -8.39 13.49
N ALA A 34 6.23 -7.34 13.71
CA ALA A 34 6.45 -6.03 13.14
C ALA A 34 6.04 -4.95 14.14
N ARG A 35 6.73 -3.83 14.13
CA ARG A 35 6.38 -2.64 14.92
C ARG A 35 5.53 -1.71 14.06
N ALA A 36 4.48 -1.15 14.66
CA ALA A 36 3.65 -0.14 14.03
C ALA A 36 4.48 1.07 13.60
N ALA A 37 3.99 1.79 12.60
CA ALA A 37 4.67 2.96 12.07
C ALA A 37 4.94 4.01 13.15
N ASP A 38 6.19 4.47 13.18
CA ASP A 38 6.66 5.57 14.01
C ASP A 38 7.86 6.23 13.32
N PHE A 39 8.29 7.39 13.83
CA PHE A 39 9.50 8.05 13.35
C PHE A 39 10.76 7.35 13.86
N TRP A 40 11.73 7.17 12.98
CA TRP A 40 13.03 6.58 13.31
C TRP A 40 14.15 7.11 12.37
N GLY A 41 15.35 6.58 12.54
CA GLY A 41 16.57 7.04 11.87
C GLY A 41 17.29 8.12 12.69
N SER A 42 18.50 8.51 12.28
CA SER A 42 19.39 9.36 13.08
C SER A 42 18.78 10.71 13.49
N ASN A 43 17.82 11.22 12.72
CA ASN A 43 17.14 12.50 12.97
C ASN A 43 15.61 12.37 13.04
N ASN A 44 15.07 11.16 13.33
CA ASN A 44 13.62 10.90 13.27
C ASN A 44 12.99 11.36 11.94
N GLU A 45 13.72 11.15 10.84
CA GLU A 45 13.34 11.67 9.53
C GLU A 45 12.55 10.66 8.70
N VAL A 46 12.47 9.39 9.11
CA VAL A 46 11.76 8.34 8.36
C VAL A 46 10.55 7.88 9.16
N LEU A 47 9.38 7.91 8.53
CA LEU A 47 8.15 7.34 9.06
C LEU A 47 7.81 6.06 8.30
N SER A 48 7.82 4.93 9.02
CA SER A 48 7.42 3.61 8.49
C SER A 48 7.20 2.60 9.61
N GLY A 49 6.47 1.53 9.34
CA GLY A 49 6.55 0.31 10.15
C GLY A 49 7.94 -0.34 10.03
N LEU A 50 8.31 -1.14 11.03
CA LEU A 50 9.58 -1.87 11.07
C LEU A 50 9.37 -3.37 11.19
N ASP A 51 10.15 -4.13 10.43
CA ASP A 51 10.29 -5.57 10.60
C ASP A 51 11.06 -5.86 11.89
N MET A 52 10.52 -6.76 12.70
CA MET A 52 11.08 -7.16 13.99
C MET A 52 11.44 -8.64 14.01
N GLU A 53 11.45 -9.31 12.85
CA GLU A 53 11.91 -10.69 12.73
C GLU A 53 13.33 -10.84 13.28
N GLU A 54 13.52 -11.82 14.15
CA GLU A 54 14.80 -12.05 14.86
C GLU A 54 15.95 -12.24 13.86
N GLY A 55 17.02 -11.44 14.02
CA GLY A 55 18.18 -11.44 13.14
C GLY A 55 17.99 -10.73 11.79
N LYS A 56 16.83 -10.10 11.56
CA LYS A 56 16.50 -9.30 10.35
C LYS A 56 15.85 -7.96 10.71
N GLU A 57 16.06 -7.49 11.92
CA GLU A 57 15.40 -6.31 12.47
C GLU A 57 15.80 -5.04 11.70
N GLY A 58 14.88 -4.06 11.67
CA GLY A 58 15.13 -2.73 11.12
C GLY A 58 14.86 -2.59 9.62
N GLY A 59 14.41 -3.65 8.94
CA GLY A 59 13.86 -3.56 7.60
C GLY A 59 12.51 -2.83 7.58
N THR A 60 12.12 -2.28 6.42
CA THR A 60 10.78 -1.72 6.21
C THR A 60 10.27 -2.05 4.80
N TRP A 61 8.95 -2.06 4.61
CA TRP A 61 8.29 -2.37 3.33
C TRP A 61 7.76 -1.13 2.60
N LEU A 62 7.44 -0.05 3.34
CA LEU A 62 6.92 1.20 2.81
C LEU A 62 7.22 2.30 3.82
N GLY A 63 7.78 3.41 3.35
CA GLY A 63 8.05 4.55 4.22
C GLY A 63 8.11 5.87 3.46
N ILE A 64 7.96 6.96 4.21
CA ILE A 64 8.14 8.32 3.72
C ILE A 64 9.07 9.08 4.66
N SER A 65 10.02 9.83 4.09
CA SER A 65 10.86 10.73 4.87
C SER A 65 10.17 12.08 5.11
N THR A 66 10.58 12.82 6.13
CA THR A 66 10.17 14.21 6.37
C THR A 66 10.45 15.14 5.18
N ARG A 67 11.40 14.79 4.30
CA ARG A 67 11.74 15.52 3.06
C ARG A 67 10.95 15.06 1.82
N GLY A 68 9.96 14.17 1.99
CA GLY A 68 9.07 13.72 0.91
C GLY A 68 9.62 12.63 0.01
N LYS A 69 10.76 12.00 0.35
CA LYS A 69 11.20 10.75 -0.32
C LYS A 69 10.31 9.60 0.13
N LEU A 70 9.69 8.92 -0.82
CA LEU A 70 8.88 7.73 -0.59
C LEU A 70 9.56 6.50 -1.20
N ALA A 71 9.57 5.40 -0.47
CA ALA A 71 10.10 4.13 -0.94
C ALA A 71 9.16 2.99 -0.56
N ALA A 72 8.99 2.04 -1.47
CA ALA A 72 8.26 0.80 -1.25
C ALA A 72 9.09 -0.38 -1.77
N LEU A 73 9.13 -1.48 -1.01
CA LEU A 73 9.81 -2.71 -1.41
C LEU A 73 8.82 -3.68 -2.04
N THR A 74 9.24 -4.32 -3.13
CA THR A 74 8.50 -5.42 -3.75
C THR A 74 9.42 -6.61 -3.97
N ASN A 75 8.85 -7.80 -4.06
CA ASN A 75 9.61 -9.04 -4.32
C ASN A 75 9.96 -9.22 -5.81
N TYR A 76 9.78 -8.19 -6.63
CA TYR A 76 10.05 -8.22 -8.07
C TYR A 76 11.18 -7.25 -8.40
N LEU A 77 12.30 -7.79 -8.88
CA LEU A 77 13.40 -6.96 -9.37
C LEU A 77 13.04 -6.47 -10.77
N GLN A 78 12.92 -5.15 -10.94
CA GLN A 78 12.77 -4.55 -12.27
C GLN A 78 14.13 -4.51 -12.98
N PRO A 79 14.33 -5.25 -14.08
CA PRO A 79 15.65 -5.40 -14.69
C PRO A 79 16.06 -4.20 -15.55
N ARG A 80 15.10 -3.37 -16.00
CA ARG A 80 15.35 -2.20 -16.86
C ARG A 80 14.44 -1.05 -16.47
N LEU A 81 15.00 0.17 -16.45
CA LEU A 81 14.21 1.38 -16.28
C LEU A 81 13.35 1.63 -17.52
N ASN A 82 12.10 2.04 -17.30
CA ASN A 82 11.22 2.48 -18.37
C ASN A 82 11.35 4.01 -18.50
N HIS A 83 12.04 4.48 -19.54
CA HIS A 83 12.24 5.91 -19.79
C HIS A 83 10.97 6.62 -20.29
N ASP A 84 9.98 5.88 -20.77
CA ASP A 84 8.68 6.40 -21.20
C ASP A 84 7.63 6.39 -20.07
N ALA A 85 8.06 6.04 -18.84
CA ALA A 85 7.18 6.05 -17.68
C ALA A 85 6.64 7.46 -17.45
N ARG A 86 5.31 7.58 -17.45
CA ARG A 86 4.66 8.85 -17.13
C ARG A 86 4.89 9.17 -15.66
N GLY A 87 5.26 10.42 -15.39
CA GLY A 87 5.50 10.90 -14.02
C GLY A 87 4.25 11.35 -13.26
N ARG A 88 3.07 11.43 -13.88
CA ARG A 88 1.80 11.85 -13.23
C ARG A 88 0.66 10.93 -13.62
N GLY A 89 -0.24 10.66 -12.69
CA GLY A 89 -1.43 9.84 -12.93
C GLY A 89 -1.76 8.92 -11.76
N THR A 90 -2.64 7.96 -12.03
CA THR A 90 -3.02 6.91 -11.09
C THR A 90 -2.44 5.58 -11.54
N TYR A 91 -1.78 4.89 -10.62
CA TYR A 91 -1.03 3.66 -10.87
C TYR A 91 -1.32 2.60 -9.82
N GLY A 92 -1.02 1.36 -10.18
CA GLY A 92 -1.11 0.17 -9.37
C GLY A 92 0.13 -0.70 -9.54
N LEU A 93 0.55 -1.35 -8.45
CA LEU A 93 1.67 -2.26 -8.38
C LEU A 93 1.29 -3.47 -7.51
N SER A 94 1.60 -4.69 -7.96
CA SER A 94 1.31 -5.92 -7.20
C SER A 94 2.39 -6.99 -7.44
N ASN A 95 3.57 -6.81 -6.84
CA ASN A 95 4.74 -7.72 -6.96
C ASN A 95 5.06 -8.15 -8.41
N ALA A 96 4.94 -7.21 -9.33
CA ALA A 96 5.26 -7.34 -10.75
C ALA A 96 5.72 -5.97 -11.26
N LEU A 97 5.95 -5.83 -12.57
CA LEU A 97 6.14 -4.51 -13.16
C LEU A 97 4.92 -3.61 -12.91
N LEU A 98 5.17 -2.31 -12.82
CA LEU A 98 4.12 -1.28 -12.68
C LEU A 98 3.02 -1.50 -13.73
N GLU A 99 1.75 -1.45 -13.32
CA GLU A 99 0.58 -1.66 -14.20
C GLU A 99 0.49 -3.04 -14.88
N THR A 100 1.20 -4.06 -14.39
CA THR A 100 0.94 -5.44 -14.86
C THR A 100 -0.54 -5.78 -14.64
N PRO A 101 -1.29 -6.26 -15.65
CA PRO A 101 -2.76 -6.29 -15.59
C PRO A 101 -3.32 -7.50 -14.83
N TRP A 102 -2.91 -7.68 -13.58
CA TRP A 102 -3.54 -8.62 -12.64
C TRP A 102 -4.99 -8.22 -12.44
N ARG A 103 -5.94 -9.16 -12.47
CA ARG A 103 -7.36 -8.82 -12.29
C ARG A 103 -7.61 -8.16 -10.95
N LYS A 104 -6.95 -8.65 -9.90
CA LYS A 104 -7.00 -8.03 -8.57
C LYS A 104 -6.47 -6.59 -8.56
N LEU A 105 -5.45 -6.30 -9.38
CA LEU A 105 -4.88 -4.97 -9.49
C LEU A 105 -5.83 -4.04 -10.22
N CYS A 106 -6.38 -4.47 -11.35
CA CYS A 106 -7.36 -3.70 -12.12
C CYS A 106 -8.60 -3.39 -11.26
N PHE A 107 -9.14 -4.40 -10.58
CA PHE A 107 -10.29 -4.26 -9.69
C PHE A 107 -10.01 -3.33 -8.51
N GLY A 108 -8.93 -3.57 -7.76
CA GLY A 108 -8.58 -2.71 -6.62
C GLY A 108 -8.24 -1.27 -7.05
N LYS A 109 -7.63 -1.09 -8.23
CA LYS A 109 -7.36 0.24 -8.81
C LYS A 109 -8.65 0.96 -9.18
N GLN A 110 -9.67 0.24 -9.67
CA GLN A 110 -11.00 0.81 -9.91
C GLN A 110 -11.63 1.28 -8.59
N LEU A 111 -11.66 0.43 -7.56
CA LEU A 111 -12.17 0.79 -6.24
C LEU A 111 -11.42 2.00 -5.64
N PHE A 112 -10.10 2.02 -5.79
CA PHE A 112 -9.25 3.15 -5.39
C PHE A 112 -9.63 4.45 -6.12
N LEU A 113 -9.83 4.40 -7.44
CA LEU A 113 -10.27 5.57 -8.22
C LEU A 113 -11.65 6.08 -7.77
N GLU A 114 -12.58 5.17 -7.51
CA GLU A 114 -13.90 5.51 -6.99
C GLU A 114 -13.83 6.17 -5.59
N ALA A 115 -13.02 5.63 -4.69
CA ALA A 115 -12.77 6.21 -3.37
C ALA A 115 -12.13 7.60 -3.46
N VAL A 116 -11.14 7.77 -4.35
CA VAL A 116 -10.50 9.08 -4.58
C VAL A 116 -11.47 10.10 -5.16
N GLU A 117 -12.35 9.71 -6.08
CA GLU A 117 -13.33 10.64 -6.66
C GLU A 117 -14.39 11.05 -5.64
N ARG A 118 -14.95 10.09 -4.90
CA ARG A 118 -15.89 10.37 -3.79
C ARG A 118 -15.24 11.22 -2.70
N GLY A 119 -13.97 10.98 -2.42
CA GLY A 119 -13.20 11.68 -1.40
C GLY A 119 -12.88 13.15 -1.69
N ARG A 120 -13.14 13.67 -2.89
CA ARG A 120 -12.86 15.07 -3.25
C ARG A 120 -13.68 16.07 -2.42
N GLU A 121 -14.85 15.64 -1.97
CA GLU A 121 -15.80 16.46 -1.21
C GLU A 121 -15.89 16.05 0.27
N LEU A 122 -15.08 15.07 0.69
CA LEU A 122 -15.15 14.51 2.03
C LEU A 122 -14.02 15.03 2.93
N PRO A 123 -14.21 14.99 4.26
CA PRO A 123 -13.12 15.15 5.21
C PRO A 123 -12.00 14.14 4.95
N ARG A 124 -10.77 14.53 5.29
CA ARG A 124 -9.56 13.71 5.12
C ARG A 124 -9.70 12.32 5.75
N GLU A 125 -10.25 12.27 6.95
CA GLU A 125 -10.47 11.07 7.75
C GLU A 125 -11.44 10.10 7.07
N ALA A 126 -12.45 10.63 6.37
CA ALA A 126 -13.39 9.82 5.60
C ALA A 126 -12.75 9.26 4.32
N LEU A 127 -11.87 10.01 3.66
CA LEU A 127 -11.07 9.48 2.55
C LEU A 127 -10.12 8.37 3.04
N VAL A 128 -9.44 8.57 4.18
CA VAL A 128 -8.60 7.51 4.79
C VAL A 128 -9.43 6.25 5.04
N ALA A 129 -10.63 6.38 5.64
CA ALA A 129 -11.52 5.24 5.89
C ALA A 129 -11.90 4.51 4.59
N GLN A 130 -12.30 5.23 3.54
CA GLN A 130 -12.63 4.62 2.25
C GLN A 130 -11.44 3.89 1.61
N LEU A 131 -10.23 4.47 1.70
CA LEU A 131 -9.03 3.82 1.20
C LEU A 131 -8.70 2.55 2.01
N LEU A 132 -8.90 2.56 3.33
CA LEU A 132 -8.77 1.36 4.16
C LEU A 132 -9.84 0.31 3.79
N ASP A 133 -11.05 0.70 3.43
CA ASP A 133 -12.08 -0.24 2.95
C ASP A 133 -11.67 -0.90 1.63
N VAL A 134 -11.12 -0.13 0.69
CA VAL A 134 -10.53 -0.68 -0.56
C VAL A 134 -9.46 -1.74 -0.23
N LEU A 135 -8.56 -1.41 0.71
CA LEU A 135 -7.48 -2.29 1.14
C LEU A 135 -7.96 -3.52 1.95
N SER A 136 -9.19 -3.48 2.45
CA SER A 136 -9.83 -4.57 3.21
C SER A 136 -10.60 -5.56 2.34
N ASN A 137 -10.84 -5.22 1.06
CA ASN A 137 -11.63 -6.05 0.16
C ASN A 137 -10.95 -7.40 -0.10
N ASP A 138 -11.62 -8.49 0.32
CA ASP A 138 -11.17 -9.87 0.20
C ASP A 138 -11.82 -10.62 -0.98
N GLU A 139 -12.47 -9.89 -1.90
CA GLU A 139 -13.12 -10.46 -3.07
C GLU A 139 -12.08 -11.00 -4.06
N ALA A 140 -12.03 -12.32 -4.21
CA ALA A 140 -11.10 -12.99 -5.11
C ALA A 140 -11.48 -12.76 -6.58
N GLN A 141 -10.58 -12.14 -7.34
CA GLN A 141 -10.79 -11.82 -8.75
C GLN A 141 -10.34 -12.96 -9.67
N LEU A 142 -11.18 -13.98 -9.82
CA LEU A 142 -10.88 -15.20 -10.59
C LEU A 142 -11.76 -15.38 -11.83
N PRO A 143 -11.30 -16.12 -12.86
CA PRO A 143 -9.92 -16.60 -13.04
C PRO A 143 -8.97 -15.42 -13.32
N ASP A 144 -7.72 -15.49 -12.90
CA ASP A 144 -6.71 -14.46 -13.21
C ASP A 144 -5.59 -15.08 -14.07
N PRO A 145 -5.62 -14.89 -15.41
CA PRO A 145 -4.63 -15.47 -16.30
C PRO A 145 -3.20 -15.02 -16.00
N ALA A 146 -3.00 -13.82 -15.44
CA ALA A 146 -1.67 -13.33 -15.08
C ALA A 146 -1.13 -14.08 -13.85
N ILE A 147 -1.99 -14.31 -12.84
CA ILE A 147 -1.67 -15.18 -11.70
C ILE A 147 -1.34 -16.60 -12.15
N GLU A 148 -2.19 -17.19 -12.99
CA GLU A 148 -1.99 -18.55 -13.48
C GLU A 148 -0.70 -18.67 -14.32
N ALA A 149 -0.35 -17.65 -15.10
CA ALA A 149 0.86 -17.65 -15.92
C ALA A 149 2.16 -17.49 -15.12
N GLN A 150 2.18 -16.65 -14.08
CA GLN A 150 3.36 -16.50 -13.20
C GLN A 150 3.45 -17.65 -12.19
N GLY A 151 2.31 -18.16 -11.74
CA GLY A 151 2.18 -19.16 -10.69
C GLY A 151 2.21 -20.60 -11.17
N ARG A 152 2.73 -20.91 -12.37
CA ARG A 152 2.67 -22.26 -12.97
C ARG A 152 3.20 -23.39 -12.07
N GLU A 153 4.10 -23.08 -11.15
CA GLU A 153 4.68 -24.03 -10.18
C GLU A 153 3.87 -24.19 -8.89
N TYR A 154 2.84 -23.35 -8.68
CA TYR A 154 1.99 -23.35 -7.49
C TYR A 154 0.64 -24.04 -7.77
N VAL A 155 0.09 -24.70 -6.75
CA VAL A 155 -1.23 -25.33 -6.86
C VAL A 155 -2.37 -24.28 -6.92
N ARG A 156 -3.37 -24.54 -7.76
CA ARG A 156 -4.51 -23.63 -8.00
C ARG A 156 -5.25 -23.14 -6.73
N PRO A 157 -5.49 -23.97 -5.70
CA PRO A 157 -6.11 -23.53 -4.44
C PRO A 157 -5.27 -22.55 -3.61
N ILE A 158 -3.96 -22.49 -3.83
CA ILE A 158 -3.07 -21.50 -3.21
C ILE A 158 -3.12 -20.19 -4.00
N LEU A 159 -3.12 -20.27 -5.34
CA LEU A 159 -3.21 -19.11 -6.23
C LEU A 159 -4.51 -18.33 -6.08
N SER A 160 -5.63 -19.02 -5.85
CA SER A 160 -6.94 -18.37 -5.65
C SER A 160 -6.94 -17.40 -4.47
N LYS A 161 -6.21 -17.71 -3.40
CA LYS A 161 -6.13 -16.85 -2.20
C LYS A 161 -5.35 -15.56 -2.44
N TYR A 162 -4.45 -15.54 -3.43
CA TYR A 162 -3.67 -14.35 -3.79
C TYR A 162 -4.40 -13.41 -4.74
N ALA A 163 -5.59 -13.79 -5.23
CA ALA A 163 -6.38 -13.05 -6.20
C ALA A 163 -7.26 -11.94 -5.61
N ALA A 164 -7.18 -11.68 -4.31
CA ALA A 164 -7.85 -10.56 -3.64
C ALA A 164 -6.89 -9.40 -3.37
N VAL A 165 -7.45 -8.20 -3.14
CA VAL A 165 -6.68 -7.04 -2.65
C VAL A 165 -6.19 -7.33 -1.23
N CYS A 166 -7.10 -7.76 -0.36
CA CYS A 166 -6.84 -8.22 0.99
C CYS A 166 -6.66 -9.73 1.00
N VAL A 167 -5.42 -10.19 1.11
CA VAL A 167 -5.10 -11.62 1.07
C VAL A 167 -5.41 -12.26 2.42
N ARG A 168 -6.08 -13.41 2.39
CA ARG A 168 -6.42 -14.23 3.55
C ARG A 168 -6.08 -15.70 3.30
N CYS A 169 -5.04 -16.19 3.97
CA CYS A 169 -4.70 -17.61 4.09
C CYS A 169 -4.62 -17.99 5.58
N PRO A 170 -4.49 -19.29 5.94
CA PRO A 170 -4.36 -19.73 7.33
C PRO A 170 -3.20 -19.06 8.10
N ASP A 171 -2.01 -18.99 7.50
CA ASP A 171 -0.79 -18.50 8.18
C ASP A 171 -0.13 -17.29 7.49
N TYR A 172 -0.75 -16.77 6.43
CA TYR A 172 -0.20 -15.70 5.58
C TYR A 172 -1.31 -14.82 5.05
N GLY A 173 -1.07 -13.52 4.93
CA GLY A 173 -2.04 -12.61 4.33
C GLY A 173 -1.73 -11.15 4.60
N THR A 174 -2.66 -10.27 4.26
CA THR A 174 -2.52 -8.84 4.53
C THR A 174 -2.48 -8.60 6.03
N ARG A 175 -1.35 -8.06 6.51
CA ARG A 175 -1.12 -7.74 7.92
C ARG A 175 -1.11 -6.26 8.22
N THR A 176 -0.80 -5.45 7.21
CA THR A 176 -0.69 -4.01 7.38
C THR A 176 -1.31 -3.33 6.18
N ASN A 177 -2.15 -2.34 6.44
CA ASN A 177 -2.67 -1.39 5.46
C ASN A 177 -2.04 -0.03 5.76
N THR A 178 -1.53 0.64 4.74
CA THR A 178 -0.96 1.98 4.88
C THR A 178 -1.64 2.92 3.92
N VAL A 179 -2.11 4.07 4.43
CA VAL A 179 -2.61 5.19 3.64
C VAL A 179 -1.70 6.38 3.86
N ILE A 180 -1.23 6.98 2.77
CA ILE A 180 -0.41 8.21 2.82
C ILE A 180 -1.08 9.26 1.94
N LEU A 181 -1.47 10.36 2.57
CA LEU A 181 -1.99 11.54 1.91
C LEU A 181 -0.97 12.65 2.02
N VAL A 182 -0.64 13.31 0.91
CA VAL A 182 0.15 14.54 0.90
C VAL A 182 -0.69 15.59 0.20
N ASP A 183 -1.12 16.62 0.92
CA ASP A 183 -1.95 17.69 0.36
C ASP A 183 -1.14 18.68 -0.51
N ALA A 184 -1.81 19.66 -1.11
CA ALA A 184 -1.19 20.70 -1.91
C ALA A 184 -0.15 21.53 -1.14
N ASP A 185 -0.34 21.71 0.17
CA ASP A 185 0.51 22.50 1.07
C ASP A 185 1.68 21.68 1.65
N GLY A 186 1.77 20.39 1.32
CA GLY A 186 2.80 19.48 1.81
C GLY A 186 2.55 18.98 3.23
N HIS A 187 1.32 19.04 3.73
CA HIS A 187 0.92 18.32 4.93
C HIS A 187 0.75 16.84 4.60
N VAL A 188 1.36 15.99 5.40
CA VAL A 188 1.34 14.54 5.29
C VAL A 188 0.44 13.97 6.36
N THR A 189 -0.50 13.11 5.97
CA THR A 189 -1.23 12.23 6.87
C THR A 189 -0.88 10.80 6.52
N PHE A 190 -0.25 10.12 7.46
CA PHE A 190 0.16 8.72 7.35
C PHE A 190 -0.66 7.91 8.35
N THR A 191 -1.54 7.05 7.84
CA THR A 191 -2.32 6.13 8.67
C THR A 191 -1.89 4.71 8.36
N GLU A 192 -1.47 3.99 9.39
CA GLU A 192 -1.19 2.56 9.30
C GLU A 192 -2.16 1.79 10.18
N ARG A 193 -2.78 0.77 9.61
CA ARG A 193 -3.62 -0.20 10.32
C ARG A 193 -2.94 -1.56 10.27
N SER A 194 -2.61 -2.13 11.43
CA SER A 194 -1.86 -3.38 11.56
C SER A 194 -2.63 -4.44 12.34
N MET A 195 -2.53 -5.70 11.90
CA MET A 195 -3.13 -6.87 12.56
C MET A 195 -2.46 -7.11 13.92
N LEU A 196 -3.27 -7.27 14.97
CA LEU A 196 -2.80 -7.56 16.31
C LEU A 196 -2.53 -9.06 16.48
N GLY A 197 -1.28 -9.40 16.80
CA GLY A 197 -0.83 -10.79 16.88
C GLY A 197 -1.01 -11.51 15.54
N SER A 198 -1.80 -12.58 15.55
CA SER A 198 -2.13 -13.38 14.36
C SER A 198 -3.64 -13.51 14.15
N ASP A 199 -4.43 -12.57 14.70
CA ASP A 199 -5.89 -12.57 14.61
C ASP A 199 -6.36 -11.59 13.50
N PRO A 200 -6.85 -12.08 12.36
CA PRO A 200 -7.24 -11.24 11.23
C PRO A 200 -8.48 -10.37 11.49
N THR A 201 -9.15 -10.54 12.63
CA THR A 201 -10.30 -9.73 13.06
C THR A 201 -9.90 -8.55 13.95
N ARG A 202 -8.68 -8.56 14.50
CA ARG A 202 -8.19 -7.54 15.43
C ARG A 202 -7.14 -6.66 14.78
N TRP A 203 -7.42 -5.37 14.73
CA TRP A 203 -6.58 -4.37 14.10
C TRP A 203 -6.38 -3.19 15.03
N GLU A 204 -5.18 -2.62 14.98
CA GLU A 204 -4.84 -1.35 15.62
C GLU A 204 -4.45 -0.35 14.53
N ALA A 205 -4.84 0.91 14.69
CA ALA A 205 -4.50 1.97 13.76
C ALA A 205 -3.69 3.05 14.46
N VAL A 206 -2.62 3.49 13.82
CA VAL A 206 -1.83 4.66 14.22
C VAL A 206 -1.89 5.68 13.08
N THR A 207 -2.03 6.96 13.44
CA THR A 207 -1.99 8.06 12.48
C THR A 207 -0.95 9.07 12.93
N HIS A 208 -0.07 9.43 11.99
CA HIS A 208 0.94 10.47 12.17
C HIS A 208 0.70 11.57 11.16
N GLU A 209 0.85 12.81 11.61
CA GLU A 209 0.70 14.01 10.78
C GLU A 209 1.94 14.88 10.90
N PHE A 210 2.48 15.34 9.77
CA PHE A 210 3.65 16.23 9.75
C PHE A 210 3.67 17.07 8.47
N ARG A 211 4.47 18.14 8.45
CA ARG A 211 4.69 18.95 7.25
C ARG A 211 6.02 18.57 6.60
N LEU A 212 6.01 18.44 5.28
CA LEU A 212 7.24 18.21 4.52
C LEU A 212 8.26 19.33 4.77
N GLN A 213 9.49 18.93 5.06
CA GLN A 213 10.64 19.81 5.17
C GLN A 213 11.08 20.23 3.77
N SER A 214 11.30 21.54 3.62
CA SER A 214 11.88 22.16 2.42
C SER A 214 13.33 21.76 2.22
#